data_AF-A0AAW0LNV8-F1
#
_entry.id   AF-A0AAW0LNV8-F1
#
_cell.length_a   1.000
_cell.length_b   1.000
_cell.length_c   1.000
_cell.angle_alpha   90.00
_cell.angle_beta   90.00
_cell.angle_gamma   90.00
#
_symmetry.space_group_name_H-M   'P 1'
#
loop_
_entity.id
_entity.type
_entity.pdbx_description
1 polymer ?
#
loop_
_entity_poly.entity_id
_entity_poly.type
_entity_poly.pdbx_seq_one_letter_code
_entity_poly.pdbx_strand_id
1 'polypeptide(L)'
;MGICASSQYISQGGIALKWPSTAKIIHLDGTLQELKHPIKAEQILSQNLGCFLCSSESMYINSHIPFIPQNEELKLGQIYFLMPLSRSHQTLSLHDLCTLAIKAHAALTH
;
A
#
# COMPACT_ATOMS: atom_id res chain seq x y z
N MET A 1 -24.67 25.22 3.01
CA MET A 1 -23.51 24.85 2.17
C MET A 1 -22.27 24.93 3.06
N GLY A 2 -22.01 23.86 3.80
CA GLY A 2 -20.95 23.82 4.81
C GLY A 2 -19.58 23.63 4.16
N ILE A 3 -18.64 24.48 4.54
CA ILE A 3 -17.24 24.42 4.13
C ILE A 3 -16.60 23.08 4.54
N CYS A 4 -16.22 22.28 3.55
CA CYS A 4 -15.29 21.17 3.77
C CYS A 4 -13.91 21.77 4.07
N ALA A 5 -13.60 21.91 5.36
CA ALA A 5 -12.25 22.20 5.83
C ALA A 5 -11.49 20.87 5.88
N SER A 6 -10.73 20.58 4.82
CA SER A 6 -9.72 19.52 4.84
C SER A 6 -8.76 19.78 5.99
N SER A 7 -8.54 18.78 6.85
CA SER A 7 -7.72 18.89 8.06
C SER A 7 -6.26 19.17 7.68
N GLN A 8 -5.84 20.44 7.76
CA GLN A 8 -4.43 20.82 7.72
C GLN A 8 -3.92 20.79 9.14
N TYR A 9 -3.21 19.71 9.50
CA TYR A 9 -2.51 19.65 10.79
C TYR A 9 -1.25 20.50 10.70
N ILE A 10 -1.38 21.78 11.06
CA ILE A 10 -0.24 22.66 11.32
C ILE A 10 0.35 22.22 12.67
N SER A 11 1.43 21.45 12.63
CA SER A 11 2.31 21.25 13.78
C SER A 11 3.44 22.27 13.71
N GLN A 12 3.32 23.35 14.47
CA GLN A 12 4.44 24.24 14.78
C GLN A 12 5.37 23.52 15.76
N GLY A 13 6.65 23.35 15.40
CA GLY A 13 7.73 23.15 16.37
C GLY A 13 8.15 21.71 16.72
N GLY A 14 7.83 20.70 15.92
CA GLY A 14 8.38 19.35 16.03
C GLY A 14 8.49 18.73 14.65
N ILE A 15 9.56 17.97 14.39
CA ILE A 15 9.87 17.27 13.13
C ILE A 15 8.59 17.04 12.33
N ALA A 16 8.40 17.75 11.21
CA ALA A 16 7.24 17.56 10.36
C ALA A 16 7.28 16.12 9.86
N LEU A 17 6.61 15.20 10.56
CA LEU A 17 6.28 13.90 10.03
C LEU A 17 5.41 14.21 8.82
N LYS A 18 6.06 14.23 7.66
CA LYS A 18 5.44 14.41 6.35
C LYS A 18 4.56 13.19 6.17
N TRP A 19 3.35 13.24 6.73
CA TRP A 19 2.38 12.17 6.62
C TRP A 19 2.24 11.89 5.13
N PRO A 20 2.44 10.63 4.69
CA PRO A 20 2.35 10.32 3.28
C PRO A 20 0.97 10.75 2.80
N SER A 21 0.93 11.82 2.03
CA SER A 21 -0.32 12.31 1.42
C SER A 21 -0.70 11.46 0.21
N THR A 22 0.08 10.41 -0.05
CA THR A 22 -0.04 9.50 -1.19
C THR A 22 -0.34 8.09 -0.71
N ALA A 23 -1.11 7.35 -1.50
CA ALA A 23 -1.13 5.89 -1.36
C ALA A 23 0.14 5.33 -2.00
N LYS A 24 0.76 4.34 -1.35
CA LYS A 24 2.03 3.77 -1.78
C LYS A 24 1.84 2.32 -2.19
N ILE A 25 2.18 1.99 -3.42
CA ILE A 25 2.13 0.63 -3.95
C ILE A 25 3.55 0.16 -4.15
N ILE A 26 3.90 -0.93 -3.47
CA ILE A 26 5.24 -1.50 -3.47
C ILE A 26 5.20 -2.79 -4.28
N HIS A 27 5.99 -2.80 -5.35
CA HIS A 27 6.12 -3.95 -6.22
C HIS A 27 7.15 -4.92 -5.64
N LEU A 28 7.03 -6.21 -5.95
CA LEU A 28 7.99 -7.21 -5.45
C LEU A 28 9.39 -7.08 -6.05
N ASP A 29 9.57 -6.31 -7.11
CA ASP A 29 10.87 -5.92 -7.65
C ASP A 29 11.56 -4.79 -6.85
N GLY A 30 10.87 -4.22 -5.85
CA GLY A 30 11.36 -3.14 -5.01
C GLY A 30 10.99 -1.74 -5.51
N THR A 31 10.26 -1.62 -6.61
CA THR A 31 9.80 -0.31 -7.10
C THR A 31 8.61 0.23 -6.29
N LEU A 32 8.55 1.56 -6.19
CA LEU A 32 7.48 2.30 -5.53
C LEU A 32 6.65 3.07 -6.56
N GLN A 33 5.34 2.85 -6.55
CA GLN A 33 4.36 3.68 -7.24
C GLN A 33 3.59 4.52 -6.20
N GLU A 34 3.58 5.84 -6.37
CA GLU A 34 2.84 6.76 -5.51
C GLU A 34 1.59 7.33 -6.19
N LEU A 35 0.49 7.37 -5.46
CA LEU A 35 -0.79 7.88 -5.93
C LEU A 35 -1.19 9.10 -5.11
N LYS A 36 -1.39 10.23 -5.78
CA LYS A 36 -1.72 11.51 -5.12
C LYS A 36 -3.21 11.71 -4.84
N HIS A 37 -4.05 10.83 -5.36
CA HIS A 37 -5.48 10.80 -5.12
C HIS A 37 -5.94 9.34 -5.03
N PRO A 38 -7.07 9.06 -4.35
CA PRO A 38 -7.67 7.74 -4.36
C PRO A 38 -7.92 7.28 -5.80
N ILE A 39 -7.65 6.02 -6.06
CA ILE A 39 -7.98 5.35 -7.31
C ILE A 39 -8.47 3.94 -6.97
N LYS A 40 -9.26 3.35 -7.87
CA LYS A 40 -9.73 1.99 -7.68
C LYS A 40 -8.61 0.98 -7.91
N ALA A 41 -8.62 -0.11 -7.15
CA ALA A 41 -7.67 -1.21 -7.30
C ALA A 41 -7.66 -1.76 -8.73
N GLU A 42 -8.81 -1.83 -9.42
CA GLU A 42 -8.92 -2.26 -10.82
C GLU A 42 -8.00 -1.49 -11.77
N GLN A 43 -7.80 -0.18 -11.52
CA GLN A 43 -6.99 0.66 -12.40
C GLN A 43 -5.51 0.24 -12.34
N ILE A 44 -5.01 -0.12 -11.15
CA ILE A 44 -3.65 -0.65 -10.98
C ILE A 44 -3.53 -2.05 -11.57
N LEU A 45 -4.52 -2.91 -11.32
CA LEU A 45 -4.50 -4.30 -11.75
C LEU A 45 -4.63 -4.44 -13.28
N SER A 46 -5.31 -3.50 -13.94
CA SER A 46 -5.39 -3.47 -15.41
C SER A 46 -4.02 -3.27 -16.08
N GLN A 47 -3.09 -2.60 -15.39
CA GLN A 47 -1.72 -2.36 -15.86
C GLN A 47 -0.76 -3.49 -15.46
N ASN A 48 -1.17 -4.35 -14.52
CA ASN A 48 -0.34 -5.39 -13.90
C ASN A 48 -1.08 -6.73 -13.95
N LEU A 49 -1.20 -7.29 -15.16
CA LEU A 49 -1.92 -8.54 -15.37
C LEU A 49 -1.31 -9.69 -14.57
N GLY A 50 -2.16 -10.58 -14.05
CA GLY A 50 -1.73 -11.71 -13.24
C GLY A 50 -1.26 -11.32 -11.82
N CYS A 51 -1.52 -10.08 -11.39
CA CYS A 51 -1.24 -9.61 -10.05
C CYS A 51 -2.53 -9.32 -9.25
N PHE A 52 -2.36 -9.12 -7.95
CA PHE A 52 -3.38 -8.66 -7.02
C PHE A 52 -2.77 -7.67 -6.02
N LEU A 53 -3.64 -6.88 -5.36
CA LEU A 53 -3.24 -5.93 -4.34
C LEU A 53 -3.63 -6.44 -2.95
N CYS A 54 -2.80 -6.10 -1.96
CA CYS A 54 -3.08 -6.35 -0.55
C CYS A 54 -2.64 -5.16 0.29
N SER A 55 -3.32 -4.92 1.41
CA SER A 55 -2.97 -3.87 2.37
C SER A 55 -1.97 -4.40 3.37
N SER A 56 -0.91 -3.63 3.63
CA SER A 56 0.07 -3.94 4.69
C SER A 56 -0.58 -4.09 6.07
N GLU A 57 -1.67 -3.36 6.35
CA GLU A 57 -2.39 -3.41 7.63
C GLU A 57 -3.14 -4.74 7.86
N SER A 58 -3.39 -5.51 6.81
CA SER A 58 -4.18 -6.74 6.86
C SER A 58 -3.33 -8.01 6.73
N MET A 59 -2.00 -7.87 6.70
CA MET A 59 -1.07 -8.99 6.52
C MET A 59 -0.58 -9.52 7.87
N TYR A 60 -0.83 -10.80 8.15
CA TYR A 60 -0.46 -11.44 9.41
C TYR A 60 0.34 -12.72 9.19
N ILE A 61 1.19 -13.06 10.17
CA ILE A 61 1.99 -14.29 10.14
C ILE A 61 1.04 -15.49 10.18
N ASN A 62 1.35 -16.52 9.39
CA ASN A 62 0.60 -17.75 9.20
C ASN A 62 -0.85 -17.55 8.70
N SER A 63 -1.18 -16.38 8.15
CA SER A 63 -2.47 -16.14 7.50
C SER A 63 -2.35 -16.20 5.98
N HIS A 64 -3.45 -16.46 5.30
CA HIS A 64 -3.56 -16.18 3.87
C HIS A 64 -3.41 -14.68 3.61
N ILE A 65 -2.90 -14.34 2.43
CA ILE A 65 -2.76 -12.96 2.00
C ILE A 65 -4.14 -12.42 1.64
N PRO A 66 -4.61 -11.33 2.28
CA PRO A 66 -5.89 -10.73 1.93
C PRO A 66 -5.82 -10.02 0.58
N PHE A 67 -6.86 -10.19 -0.23
CA PHE A 67 -7.01 -9.47 -1.49
C PHE A 67 -7.81 -8.20 -1.27
N ILE A 68 -7.39 -7.11 -1.92
CA ILE A 68 -8.22 -5.91 -2.05
C ILE A 68 -9.17 -6.13 -3.24
N PRO A 69 -10.49 -6.02 -3.05
CA PRO A 69 -11.47 -6.06 -4.13
C PRO A 69 -11.15 -5.04 -5.22
N GLN A 70 -11.36 -5.41 -6.48
CA GLN A 70 -11.06 -4.54 -7.63
C GLN A 70 -11.82 -3.21 -7.61
N ASN A 71 -13.02 -3.20 -7.04
CA ASN A 71 -13.88 -2.01 -6.94
C ASN A 71 -13.54 -1.11 -5.74
N GLU A 72 -12.64 -1.51 -4.84
CA GLU A 72 -12.26 -0.73 -3.67
C GLU A 72 -11.26 0.36 -4.04
N GLU A 73 -11.44 1.55 -3.46
CA GLU A 73 -10.51 2.67 -3.62
C GLU A 73 -9.33 2.56 -2.66
N LEU A 74 -8.12 2.73 -3.19
CA LEU A 74 -6.90 2.77 -2.43
C LEU A 74 -6.84 4.07 -1.61
N LYS A 75 -6.70 3.91 -0.30
CA LYS A 75 -6.69 5.02 0.66
C LYS A 75 -5.33 5.70 0.69
N LEU A 76 -5.34 7.02 0.75
CA LEU A 76 -4.11 7.79 0.94
C LEU A 76 -3.49 7.52 2.32
N GLY A 77 -2.16 7.62 2.40
CA GLY A 77 -1.42 7.33 3.63
C GLY A 77 -1.22 5.84 3.92
N GLN A 78 -1.75 4.96 3.06
CA GLN A 78 -1.65 3.52 3.22
C GLN A 78 -0.58 2.91 2.31
N ILE A 79 -0.03 1.78 2.77
CA ILE A 79 0.94 0.97 2.02
C ILE A 79 0.26 -0.29 1.53
N TYR A 80 0.38 -0.52 0.23
CA TYR A 80 -0.13 -1.66 -0.49
C TYR A 80 1.02 -2.43 -1.13
N PHE A 81 0.92 -3.76 -1.17
CA PHE A 81 1.84 -4.58 -1.95
C PHE A 81 1.14 -5.14 -3.18
N LEU A 82 1.79 -5.01 -4.32
CA LEU A 82 1.39 -5.65 -5.57
C LEU A 82 2.07 -7.02 -5.66
N MET A 83 1.28 -8.09 -5.69
CA MET A 83 1.78 -9.47 -5.66
C MET A 83 1.26 -10.29 -6.84
N PRO A 84 2.06 -11.22 -7.38
CA PRO A 84 1.61 -12.12 -8.42
C PRO A 84 0.61 -13.14 -7.87
N LEU A 85 -0.41 -13.49 -8.66
CA LEU A 85 -1.43 -14.49 -8.31
C LEU A 85 -0.83 -15.86 -7.97
N SER A 86 0.39 -16.19 -8.41
CA SER A 86 1.08 -17.42 -8.00
C SER A 86 1.33 -17.51 -6.49
N ARG A 87 1.30 -16.40 -5.77
CA ARG A 87 1.44 -16.34 -4.30
C ARG A 87 0.11 -16.29 -3.56
N SER A 88 -1.04 -16.21 -4.25
CA SER A 88 -2.37 -16.05 -3.66
C SER A 88 -2.75 -17.17 -2.67
N HIS A 89 -2.28 -18.39 -2.92
CA HIS A 89 -2.60 -19.58 -2.13
C HIS A 89 -1.61 -19.84 -0.99
N GLN A 90 -0.53 -19.06 -0.90
CA GLN A 90 0.49 -19.23 0.13
C GLN A 90 0.07 -18.53 1.42
N THR A 91 0.49 -19.09 2.55
CA THR A 91 0.41 -18.41 3.85
C THR A 91 1.66 -17.55 4.03
N LEU A 92 1.50 -16.39 4.70
CA LEU A 92 2.62 -15.51 4.98
C LEU A 92 3.45 -16.06 6.14
N SER A 93 4.68 -16.50 5.88
CA SER A 93 5.61 -16.79 6.96
C SER A 93 6.15 -15.49 7.59
N LEU A 94 6.74 -15.59 8.78
CA LEU A 94 7.49 -14.47 9.36
C LEU A 94 8.59 -13.98 8.41
N HIS A 95 9.28 -14.91 7.73
CA HIS A 95 10.31 -14.58 6.77
C HIS A 95 9.77 -13.79 5.56
N ASP A 96 8.60 -14.17 5.04
CA ASP A 96 7.95 -13.42 3.95
C ASP A 96 7.59 -12.00 4.38
N LEU A 97 7.00 -11.84 5.58
CA LEU A 97 6.66 -10.53 6.11
C LEU A 97 7.89 -9.65 6.34
N CYS A 98 8.98 -10.20 6.91
CA CYS A 98 10.24 -9.49 7.03
C CYS A 98 10.79 -9.08 5.66
N THR A 99 10.71 -9.97 4.66
CA THR A 99 11.15 -9.68 3.29
C THR A 99 10.35 -8.53 2.68
N LEU A 100 9.02 -8.52 2.86
CA LEU A 100 8.17 -7.44 2.39
C LEU A 100 8.45 -6.12 3.12
N ALA A 101 8.70 -6.17 4.43
CA ALA A 101 9.08 -4.98 5.20
C ALA A 101 10.41 -4.39 4.75
N ILE A 102 11.42 -5.22 4.45
CA ILE A 102 12.71 -4.78 3.91
C ILE A 102 12.53 -4.14 2.52
N LYS A 103 11.77 -4.78 1.63
CA LYS A 103 11.45 -4.22 0.31
C LYS A 103 10.73 -2.88 0.43
N ALA A 104 9.78 -2.79 1.37
CA ALA A 104 9.07 -1.56 1.62
C ALA A 104 10.01 -0.46 2.10
N HIS A 105 10.86 -0.76 3.08
CA HIS A 105 11.84 0.19 3.58
C HIS A 105 12.79 0.69 2.48
N ALA A 106 13.33 -0.23 1.66
CA ALA A 106 14.19 0.11 0.53
C ALA A 106 13.48 1.01 -0.49
N ALA A 107 12.22 0.71 -0.82
CA ALA A 107 11.42 1.49 -1.75
C ALA A 107 11.05 2.89 -1.23
N LEU A 108 10.95 3.06 0.10
CA LEU A 108 10.59 4.31 0.76
C LEU A 108 11.76 5.24 1.07
N THR A 109 12.98 4.70 1.14
CA THR A 109 14.20 5.45 1.48
C THR A 109 14.92 6.01 0.27
N HIS A 110 14.42 5.71 -0.93
CA HIS A 110 14.93 6.17 -2.21
C HIS A 110 14.18 7.43 -2.70
#